data_AF-A0A5M8QC77-F1
#
_entry.id   AF-A0A5M8QC77-F1
#
_cell.length_a   1.000
_cell.length_b   1.000
_cell.length_c   1.000
_cell.angle_alpha   90.00
_cell.angle_beta   90.00
_cell.angle_gamma   90.00
#
_symmetry.space_group_name_H-M   'P 1'
#
loop_
_entity.id
_entity.type
_entity.pdbx_description
1 polymer ?
#
loop_
_entity_poly.entity_id
_entity_poly.type
_entity_poly.pdbx_seq_one_letter_code
_entity_poly.pdbx_strand_id
1 'polypeptide(L)' 'MEMLYYTIVSEEMIWIWYYDSLGNKHLKELLAKEARDFVTALGDYEKNVVKQVPLITVCA' A
#
# COMPACT_ATOMS: atom_id res chain seq x y z
N MET A 1 1.38 -13.62 8.76
CA MET A 1 1.20 -12.68 7.64
C MET A 1 2.43 -11.79 7.66
N GLU A 2 3.33 -11.95 6.69
CA GLU A 2 4.51 -11.08 6.58
C GLU A 2 4.00 -9.68 6.25
N MET A 3 4.33 -8.71 7.10
CA MET A 3 3.90 -7.32 6.92
C MET A 3 4.67 -6.74 5.74
N LEU A 4 3.94 -6.34 4.69
CA LEU A 4 4.51 -5.67 3.52
C LEU A 4 4.65 -4.19 3.82
N TYR A 5 5.86 -3.66 3.69
CA TYR A 5 6.17 -2.25 3.88
C TYR A 5 6.40 -1.59 2.53
N TYR A 6 6.05 -0.32 2.42
CA TYR A 6 6.37 0.47 1.24
C TYR A 6 6.64 1.93 1.60
N THR A 7 7.37 2.62 0.73
CA THR A 7 7.48 4.08 0.73
C THR A 7 7.33 4.59 -0.69
N ILE A 8 6.52 5.63 -0.85
CA ILE A 8 6.35 6.34 -2.12
C ILE A 8 7.48 7.38 -2.19
N VAL A 9 8.41 7.18 -3.13
CA VAL A 9 9.53 8.12 -3.34
C VAL A 9 9.08 9.24 -4.28
N SER A 10 8.34 8.89 -5.33
CA SER A 10 7.65 9.80 -6.25
C SER A 10 6.46 9.11 -6.90
N GLU A 11 5.71 9.81 -7.75
CA GLU A 11 4.61 9.22 -8.54
C GLU A 11 5.08 8.09 -9.47
N GLU A 12 6.36 8.06 -9.83
CA GLU A 12 6.95 7.07 -10.74
C GLU A 12 7.96 6.15 -10.05
N MET A 13 8.10 6.21 -8.72
CA MET A 13 9.07 5.39 -7.99
C MET A 13 8.57 5.03 -6.59
N ILE A 14 8.53 3.72 -6.32
CA ILE A 14 8.10 3.17 -5.02
C ILE A 14 9.09 2.08 -4.60
N TRP A 15 9.44 2.08 -3.32
CA TRP A 15 10.18 0.99 -2.71
C TRP A 15 9.27 0.15 -1.85
N ILE A 16 9.31 -1.16 -2.05
CA ILE A 16 8.52 -2.14 -1.30
C ILE A 16 9.48 -3.14 -0.68
N TRP A 17 9.28 -3.47 0.59
CA TRP A 17 10.06 -4.51 1.25
C TRP A 17 9.24 -5.34 2.24
N TYR A 18 9.74 -6.53 2.52
CA TYR A 18 9.24 -7.39 3.60
C TYR A 18 10.41 -8.15 4.22
N TYR A 19 10.13 -8.78 5.36
CA TYR A 19 11.06 -9.71 6.01
C TYR A 19 10.47 -11.11 5.92
N ASP A 20 11.27 -12.06 5.43
CA ASP A 20 10.86 -13.46 5.41
C ASP A 20 10.87 -14.07 6.83
N SER A 21 10.34 -15.29 6.95
CA SER A 21 10.36 -16.06 8.21
C SER A 21 11.73 -16.24 8.88
N LEU A 22 12.84 -16.07 8.14
CA LEU A 22 14.21 -16.16 8.65
C LEU A 22 14.77 -14.78 9.02
N GLY A 23 14.00 -13.71 8.81
CA GLY A 23 14.38 -12.34 9.07
C GLY A 23 15.19 -11.69 7.94
N ASN A 24 15.29 -12.31 6.76
CA ASN A 24 15.97 -11.68 5.63
C ASN A 24 15.08 -10.61 5.01
N LYS A 25 15.68 -9.46 4.69
CA LYS A 25 14.99 -8.36 4.03
C LYS A 25 14.98 -8.57 2.51
N HIS A 26 13.79 -8.55 1.93
CA HIS A 26 13.57 -8.56 0.49
C HIS A 26 13.09 -7.18 0.04
N LEU A 27 13.75 -6.59 -0.95
CA LEU A 27 13.43 -5.26 -1.49
C LEU A 27 13.06 -5.40 -2.97
N LYS A 28 12.00 -4.69 -3.38
CA LYS A 28 11.62 -4.50 -4.78
C LYS A 28 11.39 -3.02 -5.05
N GLU A 29 11.97 -2.54 -6.13
CA GLU A 29 11.70 -1.20 -6.66
C GLU A 29 10.64 -1.32 -7.76
N LEU A 30 9.60 -0.49 -7.66
CA LEU A 30 8.63 -0.29 -8.74
C LEU A 30 8.93 1.03 -9.43
N LEU A 31 8.95 1.00 -10.76
CA LEU A 31 9.31 2.15 -11.59
C LEU A 31 8.22 2.47 -12.62
N ALA A 32 8.10 3.75 -12.96
CA ALA A 32 7.23 4.28 -14.00
C ALA A 32 5.81 3.72 -13.94
N LYS A 33 5.44 2.86 -14.91
CA LYS A 33 4.09 2.30 -15.00
C LYS A 33 3.72 1.48 -13.75
N GLU A 34 4.63 0.66 -13.25
CA GLU A 34 4.36 -0.20 -12.09
C GLU A 34 4.10 0.65 -10.82
N ALA A 35 4.85 1.73 -10.65
CA ALA A 35 4.65 2.67 -9.54
C ALA A 35 3.30 3.38 -9.64
N ARG A 36 2.94 3.90 -10.83
CA ARG A 36 1.65 4.57 -11.05
C ARG A 36 0.46 3.65 -10.82
N ASP A 37 0.55 2.42 -11.32
CA ASP A 37 -0.49 1.40 -11.14
C ASP A 37 -0.68 1.10 -9.64
N PHE A 38 0.42 1.03 -8.88
CA PHE A 38 0.39 0.81 -7.44
C PHE A 38 -0.28 1.96 -6.68
N VAL A 39 0.08 3.23 -6.95
CA VAL A 39 -0.56 4.39 -6.30
C VAL A 39 -2.06 4.44 -6.61
N THR A 40 -2.44 4.15 -7.85
CA THR A 40 -3.85 4.14 -8.27
C THR A 40 -4.63 3.08 -7.48
N ALA A 41 -4.09 1.86 -7.39
CA ALA A 41 -4.70 0.78 -6.63
C ALA A 41 -4.80 1.12 -5.12
N LEU A 42 -3.80 1.80 -4.56
CA LEU A 42 -3.82 2.23 -3.16
C LEU A 42 -4.93 3.27 -2.90
N GLY A 43 -5.04 4.29 -3.77
CA GLY A 43 -6.09 5.31 -3.64
C GLY A 43 -7.49 4.73 -3.81
N ASP A 44 -7.66 3.72 -4.67
CA ASP A 44 -8.93 3.03 -4.81
C ASP A 44 -9.24 2.13 -3.62
N TYR A 45 -8.22 1.48 -3.03
CA TYR A 45 -8.39 0.73 -1.78
C TYR A 45 -8.86 1.64 -0.64
N GLU A 46 -8.23 2.78 -0.42
CA GLU A 46 -8.63 3.74 0.62
C GLU A 46 -10.06 4.23 0.42
N LYS A 47 -10.43 4.58 -0.81
CA LYS A 47 -11.81 4.99 -1.13
C LYS A 47 -12.83 3.89 -0.85
N ASN A 48 -12.48 2.63 -1.12
CA ASN A 48 -13.38 1.50 -0.90
C ASN A 48 -13.47 1.11 0.59
N VAL A 49 -12.38 1.19 1.34
CA VAL A 49 -12.38 0.97 2.80
C VAL A 49 -13.19 2.06 3.51
N VAL A 50 -12.98 3.34 3.16
CA VAL A 50 -13.76 4.45 3.73
C VAL A 50 -15.25 4.33 3.39
N LYS A 51 -15.61 3.84 2.20
CA LYS A 51 -17.01 3.59 1.82
C LYS A 51 -17.63 2.39 2.55
N GLN A 52 -16.83 1.39 2.93
CA GLN A 52 -17.31 0.20 3.64
C GLN A 52 -17.46 0.43 5.15
N VAL A 53 -16.81 1.44 5.74
CA VAL A 53 -17.15 1.90 7.09
C VAL A 53 -18.48 2.65 7.01
N PRO A 54 -19.60 2.13 7.56
CA PRO A 54 -20.87 2.84 7.52
C PRO A 54 -20.74 4.12 8.34
N LEU A 55 -21.29 5.23 7.85
CA LEU A 55 -21.46 6.51 8.57
C LEU A 55 -22.41 6.41 9.79
N ILE A 56 -22.52 5.25 10.46
CA ILE A 56 -23.50 4.97 11.52
C ILE A 56 -22.84 4.61 12.86
N THR A 57 -21.68 5.17 13.18
CA THR A 57 -21.14 5.09 14.56
C THR A 57 -20.53 6.40 15.00
N VAL A 58 -21.22 7.51 14.73
CA VAL A 58 -21.13 8.70 15.57
C VAL A 58 -22.55 9.22 15.73
N CYS A 59 -23.06 9.15 16.97
CA CYS A 59 -24.32 9.66 17.52
C CYS A 59 -25.31 8.58 17.99
N ALA A 60 -25.15 8.17 19.26
CA ALA A 60 -26.18 8.25 20.32
C ALA A 60 -25.51 7.99 21.68
#